data_AF-A0ABC8YFG8-F1
#
_entry.id   AF-A0ABC8YFG8-F1
#
_cell.length_a   1.000
_cell.length_b   1.000
_cell.length_c   1.000
_cell.angle_alpha   90.00
_cell.angle_beta   90.00
_cell.angle_gamma   90.00
#
_symmetry.space_group_name_H-M   'P 1'
#
loop_
_entity.id
_entity.type
_entity.pdbx_description
1 polymer ?
#
loop_
_entity_poly.entity_id
_entity_poly.type
_entity_poly.pdbx_seq_one_letter_code
_entity_poly.pdbx_strand_id
1 'polypeptide(L)'
;MVNLGQSRCHHVLCDDKLHRFRSFSPTNYNRRAATTGRPRCRRRHLRFRPTLPVFSDDGGGGGLAKALLLHVAALSTAGAVAAAAAMARRRLGAAAKKKVMPEMPRLQLAESGRLEDLEKFSHYVARQMGFEDINECPQLCKLANNYLKSSKNCMEDIYGFFANVKDADTLYVKFIEELDKCILGYFAFHWDHATYLISSALTADSGSTKKLRNVFMEATRKQRFERVTRDLKVTRVFSTLVEEMKAIGVVTNGGGGGAANGGESQCTDVMAPVAHSDRSPVLLLMGGGMGAGKSTVLKEIKQEAFWTKAEANAVVVEADAFKETDVIYRAISSMGHHNDMLQTAELVHQSSTDAASSLLVTALNEGRDVILDGTLSWEPFVEQTIAMARAVHRRRYRMGPGYKPAADGAGAATETYWEVDDAEGLPPPGARMPYRIEVVGVVCDAYLAVARGIRRAIITRRAVRVRSQLQSHKRFAAAFHRYSRLVDGARLYSTNTMGSAQLIAWKDGMSNSLLVEPREIDCLEKVSRLNEDATSVHDLYPDGATTCGSRSIWEDMIAAPARAATQRELREAVRAAEEATNGEHTHKAAGAKCELLEAVRAAEEAAAAANGAADEPETPAANTAASS
;
A
#
# COMPACT_ATOMS: atom_id res chain seq x y z
N MET A 1 -63.31 -27.03 -46.08
CA MET A 1 -63.76 -25.62 -46.14
C MET A 1 -62.64 -24.80 -45.55
N VAL A 2 -61.63 -24.34 -46.31
CA VAL A 2 -61.60 -23.14 -47.20
C VAL A 2 -61.91 -21.88 -46.37
N ASN A 3 -61.02 -20.92 -46.07
CA ASN A 3 -60.10 -20.07 -46.88
C ASN A 3 -59.01 -19.47 -45.95
N LEU A 4 -57.71 -19.37 -46.28
CA LEU A 4 -56.96 -18.52 -47.25
C LEU A 4 -56.53 -17.11 -46.74
N GLY A 5 -55.24 -16.78 -46.94
CA GLY A 5 -54.64 -15.43 -46.89
C GLY A 5 -53.33 -15.36 -46.07
N GLN A 6 -52.17 -15.83 -46.54
CA GLN A 6 -51.23 -15.26 -47.53
C GLN A 6 -50.65 -13.86 -47.23
N SER A 7 -49.36 -13.87 -46.88
CA SER A 7 -48.25 -12.95 -47.24
C SER A 7 -48.38 -11.42 -47.13
N ARG A 8 -47.40 -10.80 -46.44
CA ARG A 8 -46.38 -9.96 -47.11
C ARG A 8 -45.18 -9.64 -46.19
N CYS A 9 -44.01 -10.03 -46.67
CA CYS A 9 -42.72 -9.52 -46.25
C CYS A 9 -42.59 -8.02 -46.62
N HIS A 10 -41.97 -7.23 -45.75
CA HIS A 10 -41.14 -6.10 -46.16
C HIS A 10 -39.93 -6.00 -45.23
N HIS A 11 -38.76 -6.25 -45.82
CA HIS A 11 -37.44 -5.84 -45.33
C HIS A 11 -37.37 -4.31 -45.22
N VAL A 12 -36.90 -3.79 -44.09
CA VAL A 12 -36.06 -2.57 -44.03
C VAL A 12 -35.00 -2.79 -42.93
N LEU A 13 -33.75 -2.51 -43.31
CA LEU A 13 -32.48 -2.62 -42.60
C LEU A 13 -32.21 -1.40 -41.68
N CYS A 14 -31.42 -1.65 -40.61
CA CYS A 14 -30.59 -0.73 -39.79
C CYS A 14 -31.34 0.39 -39.03
N ASP A 15 -30.88 0.97 -37.91
CA ASP A 15 -29.54 1.10 -37.34
C ASP A 15 -29.64 1.45 -35.84
N ASP A 16 -28.50 1.32 -35.17
CA ASP A 16 -28.07 1.77 -33.84
C ASP A 16 -28.94 2.72 -32.98
N LYS A 17 -28.86 2.52 -31.64
CA LYS A 17 -28.48 3.60 -30.69
C LYS A 17 -28.11 3.11 -29.28
N LEU A 18 -26.79 2.93 -29.09
CA LEU A 18 -26.07 3.42 -27.91
C LEU A 18 -26.44 4.89 -27.63
N HIS A 19 -26.72 5.24 -26.37
CA HIS A 19 -26.13 6.38 -25.63
C HIS A 19 -26.98 6.80 -24.42
N ARG A 20 -26.38 6.78 -23.22
CA ARG A 20 -26.12 8.00 -22.42
C ARG A 20 -25.23 7.71 -21.21
N PHE A 21 -23.93 7.62 -21.46
CA PHE A 21 -22.91 8.07 -20.51
C PHE A 21 -22.46 9.45 -20.96
N ARG A 22 -22.68 10.48 -20.15
CA ARG A 22 -22.05 11.79 -20.33
C ARG A 22 -20.94 11.94 -19.29
N SER A 23 -19.71 11.93 -19.79
CA SER A 23 -18.48 12.34 -19.11
C SER A 23 -18.42 13.85 -18.94
N PHE A 24 -17.84 14.32 -17.84
CA PHE A 24 -17.19 15.63 -17.77
C PHE A 24 -15.79 15.50 -17.13
N SER A 25 -14.81 16.08 -17.81
CA SER A 25 -13.40 16.21 -17.43
C SER A 25 -13.20 17.46 -16.57
N PRO A 26 -12.14 17.53 -15.72
CA PRO A 26 -11.57 18.83 -15.37
C PRO A 26 -10.06 18.90 -15.64
N THR A 27 -9.69 19.79 -16.55
CA THR A 27 -8.36 20.39 -16.65
C THR A 27 -8.26 21.66 -15.81
N ASN A 28 -7.38 21.63 -14.81
CA ASN A 28 -6.34 22.62 -14.47
C ASN A 28 -6.65 24.08 -13.98
N TYR A 29 -6.04 24.33 -12.81
CA TYR A 29 -5.25 25.51 -12.37
C TYR A 29 -5.87 26.69 -11.60
N ASN A 30 -5.17 26.98 -10.50
CA ASN A 30 -5.20 28.16 -9.62
C ASN A 30 -5.24 29.52 -10.34
N ARG A 31 -6.10 30.43 -9.85
CA ARG A 31 -5.72 31.85 -9.61
C ARG A 31 -6.69 32.54 -8.65
N ARG A 32 -6.12 33.33 -7.72
CA ARG A 32 -6.79 34.31 -6.85
C ARG A 32 -7.51 35.38 -7.67
N ALA A 33 -8.70 35.81 -7.20
CA ALA A 33 -9.11 37.22 -7.15
C ALA A 33 -10.36 37.38 -6.27
N ALA A 34 -10.34 38.40 -5.41
CA ALA A 34 -11.46 38.84 -4.60
C ALA A 34 -12.55 39.51 -5.44
N THR A 35 -13.82 39.43 -5.04
CA THR A 35 -14.72 40.58 -4.81
C THR A 35 -16.17 40.15 -4.52
N THR A 36 -16.69 40.73 -3.43
CA THR A 36 -18.08 41.18 -3.15
C THR A 36 -19.30 40.40 -3.66
N GLY A 37 -20.20 40.09 -2.72
CA GLY A 37 -21.63 39.97 -3.02
C GLY A 37 -22.39 38.99 -2.14
N ARG A 38 -22.88 39.44 -0.98
CA ARG A 38 -23.86 38.69 -0.17
C ARG A 38 -25.16 38.48 -0.95
N PRO A 39 -25.85 37.33 -0.77
CA PRO A 39 -27.30 37.32 -0.77
C PRO A 39 -27.85 36.97 0.62
N ARG A 40 -28.99 37.61 0.89
CA ARG A 40 -29.78 37.56 2.13
C ARG A 40 -30.47 36.20 2.28
N CYS A 41 -30.33 35.59 3.46
CA CYS A 41 -31.23 34.54 3.94
C CYS A 41 -32.38 35.19 4.73
N ARG A 42 -33.63 34.93 4.36
CA ARG A 42 -34.81 35.15 5.22
C ARG A 42 -35.18 33.80 5.84
N ARG A 43 -34.93 33.63 7.14
CA ARG A 43 -35.63 32.65 7.98
C ARG A 43 -36.56 33.41 8.93
N ARG A 44 -37.81 32.97 8.98
CA ARG A 44 -38.85 33.46 9.89
C ARG A 44 -38.60 32.95 11.32
N HIS A 45 -38.68 33.92 12.23
CA HIS A 45 -39.20 33.90 13.61
C HIS A 45 -39.00 32.71 14.56
N LEU A 46 -38.15 33.01 15.55
CA LEU A 46 -38.24 32.70 16.98
C LEU A 46 -39.64 32.85 17.60
N ARG A 47 -39.90 32.13 18.70
CA ARG A 47 -40.52 32.70 19.92
C ARG A 47 -40.01 32.01 21.18
N PHE A 48 -39.44 32.79 22.09
CA PHE A 48 -39.85 32.84 23.49
C PHE A 48 -39.53 34.26 24.03
N ARG A 49 -40.51 34.87 24.70
CA ARG A 49 -40.49 36.21 25.33
C ARG A 49 -40.59 36.00 26.85
N PRO A 50 -40.06 36.90 27.70
CA PRO A 50 -40.93 37.93 28.34
C PRO A 50 -40.21 39.31 28.60
N THR A 51 -40.80 40.47 28.23
CA THR A 51 -41.44 41.56 29.06
C THR A 51 -40.48 42.27 30.05
N LEU A 52 -40.25 43.60 30.16
CA LEU A 52 -40.95 44.92 30.00
C LEU A 52 -39.84 46.05 30.03
N PRO A 53 -40.07 47.39 30.05
CA PRO A 53 -41.27 48.24 29.86
C PRO A 53 -41.10 49.35 28.78
N VAL A 54 -42.15 50.17 28.62
CA VAL A 54 -42.28 51.31 27.69
C VAL A 54 -41.71 52.60 28.29
N PHE A 55 -40.95 53.37 27.50
CA PHE A 55 -40.72 54.81 27.67
C PHE A 55 -40.54 55.49 26.30
N SER A 56 -41.11 56.68 26.17
CA SER A 56 -41.25 57.49 24.94
C SER A 56 -40.00 58.30 24.58
N ASP A 57 -40.00 58.77 23.32
CA ASP A 57 -39.12 59.74 22.63
C ASP A 57 -38.16 60.60 23.48
N ASP A 58 -36.87 60.61 23.11
CA ASP A 58 -36.27 61.78 22.43
C ASP A 58 -34.84 61.49 21.92
N GLY A 59 -34.45 62.19 20.86
CA GLY A 59 -33.29 61.93 20.02
C GLY A 59 -31.90 62.06 20.66
N GLY A 60 -30.92 61.40 20.04
CA GLY A 60 -29.49 61.59 20.34
C GLY A 60 -28.61 60.46 19.79
N GLY A 61 -28.16 60.59 18.55
CA GLY A 61 -27.26 59.64 17.89
C GLY A 61 -25.91 59.49 18.62
N GLY A 62 -25.42 58.25 18.75
CA GLY A 62 -24.05 58.01 19.23
C GLY A 62 -23.72 56.61 19.78
N GLY A 63 -24.69 55.70 19.95
CA GLY A 63 -24.45 54.41 20.64
C GLY A 63 -24.00 53.24 19.77
N LEU A 64 -24.32 53.23 18.47
CA LEU A 64 -24.17 52.03 17.63
C LEU A 64 -22.74 51.82 17.10
N ALA A 65 -21.97 52.90 16.93
CA ALA A 65 -20.58 52.83 16.46
C ALA A 65 -19.60 52.29 17.52
N LYS A 66 -19.81 52.63 18.80
CA LYS A 66 -18.96 52.15 19.91
C LYS A 66 -19.18 50.66 20.22
N ALA A 67 -20.41 50.16 20.11
CA ALA A 67 -20.72 48.75 20.33
C ALA A 67 -20.19 47.84 19.20
N LEU A 68 -20.17 48.33 17.96
CA LEU A 68 -19.60 47.62 16.81
C LEU A 68 -18.07 47.61 16.83
N LEU A 69 -17.41 48.70 17.27
CA LEU A 69 -15.96 48.72 17.40
C LEU A 69 -15.44 47.74 18.47
N LEU A 70 -16.17 47.54 19.57
CA LEU A 70 -15.81 46.57 20.62
C LEU A 70 -15.96 45.11 20.16
N HIS A 71 -16.95 44.79 19.31
CA HIS A 71 -17.11 43.44 18.76
C HIS A 71 -16.10 43.14 17.64
N VAL A 72 -15.73 44.13 16.82
CA VAL A 72 -14.70 43.96 15.78
C VAL A 72 -13.29 43.85 16.39
N ALA A 73 -13.02 44.53 17.50
CA ALA A 73 -11.77 44.36 18.25
C ALA A 73 -11.67 42.96 18.87
N ALA A 74 -12.73 42.43 19.48
CA ALA A 74 -12.73 41.11 20.13
C ALA A 74 -12.63 39.93 19.13
N LEU A 75 -13.22 40.06 17.93
CA LEU A 75 -13.12 39.04 16.88
C LEU A 75 -11.78 39.04 16.15
N SER A 76 -11.09 40.19 16.10
CA SER A 76 -9.73 40.29 15.55
C SER A 76 -8.69 39.68 16.50
N THR A 77 -8.86 39.86 17.81
CA THR A 77 -7.95 39.29 18.81
C THR A 77 -8.09 37.78 18.95
N ALA A 78 -9.29 37.21 18.86
CA ALA A 78 -9.45 35.75 18.96
C ALA A 78 -8.85 35.00 17.74
N GLY A 79 -9.03 35.55 16.53
CA GLY A 79 -8.42 35.02 15.31
C GLY A 79 -6.90 35.19 15.28
N ALA A 80 -6.40 36.35 15.72
CA ALA A 80 -4.98 36.62 15.84
C ALA A 80 -4.32 35.78 16.93
N VAL A 81 -4.98 35.55 18.07
CA VAL A 81 -4.50 34.67 19.16
C VAL A 81 -4.52 33.21 18.72
N ALA A 82 -5.53 32.76 17.97
CA ALA A 82 -5.55 31.40 17.42
C ALA A 82 -4.45 31.19 16.36
N ALA A 83 -4.25 32.17 15.47
CA ALA A 83 -3.17 32.12 14.47
C ALA A 83 -1.78 32.26 15.10
N ALA A 84 -1.62 33.11 16.11
CA ALA A 84 -0.40 33.25 16.88
C ALA A 84 -0.13 32.02 17.75
N ALA A 85 -1.15 31.38 18.32
CA ALA A 85 -1.03 30.12 19.06
C ALA A 85 -0.74 28.94 18.13
N ALA A 86 -1.25 28.94 16.89
CA ALA A 86 -0.91 27.94 15.87
C ALA A 86 0.51 28.15 15.31
N MET A 87 0.94 29.40 15.10
CA MET A 87 2.32 29.74 14.74
C MET A 87 3.29 29.52 15.89
N ALA A 88 2.91 29.82 17.13
CA ALA A 88 3.70 29.54 18.32
C ALA A 88 3.78 28.04 18.59
N ARG A 89 2.71 27.26 18.39
CA ARG A 89 2.78 25.78 18.41
C ARG A 89 3.67 25.23 17.28
N ARG A 90 3.63 25.80 16.07
CA ARG A 90 4.56 25.44 14.99
C ARG A 90 6.01 25.86 15.29
N ARG A 91 6.24 27.00 15.93
CA ARG A 91 7.58 27.48 16.31
C ARG A 91 8.13 26.78 17.55
N LEU A 92 7.29 26.41 18.52
CA LEU A 92 7.66 25.61 19.69
C LEU A 92 7.87 24.14 19.32
N GLY A 93 7.15 23.62 18.31
CA GLY A 93 7.44 22.32 17.70
C GLY A 93 8.70 22.31 16.82
N ALA A 94 9.13 23.47 16.31
CA ALA A 94 10.36 23.62 15.54
C ALA A 94 11.61 23.88 16.40
N ALA A 95 11.46 24.15 17.70
CA ALA A 95 12.54 24.56 18.60
C ALA A 95 12.87 23.54 19.71
N ALA A 96 12.31 22.33 19.67
CA ALA A 96 12.98 21.19 20.28
C ALA A 96 14.19 20.90 19.40
N LYS A 97 15.41 21.18 19.88
CA LYS A 97 16.64 20.70 19.22
C LYS A 97 16.42 19.22 18.91
N LYS A 98 16.24 18.86 17.63
CA LYS A 98 16.11 17.45 17.21
C LYS A 98 17.30 16.72 17.83
N LYS A 99 17.05 15.87 18.82
CA LYS A 99 18.09 15.11 19.51
C LYS A 99 18.72 14.23 18.43
N VAL A 100 19.93 14.57 18.01
CA VAL A 100 20.64 13.78 17.00
C VAL A 100 21.05 12.49 17.69
N MET A 101 20.33 11.41 17.38
CA MET A 101 20.58 10.08 17.93
C MET A 101 21.55 9.32 17.01
N PRO A 102 22.44 8.47 17.56
CA PRO A 102 23.38 7.70 16.75
C PRO A 102 22.68 6.72 15.80
N GLU A 103 21.49 6.24 16.15
CA GLU A 103 20.66 5.34 15.34
C GLU A 103 19.92 6.07 14.21
N MET A 104 19.86 7.40 14.24
CA MET A 104 19.13 8.18 13.24
C MET A 104 19.92 8.27 11.93
N PRO A 105 19.28 8.09 10.76
CA PRO A 105 19.90 8.36 9.47
C PRO A 105 20.30 9.83 9.35
N ARG A 106 21.50 10.10 8.85
CA ARG A 106 22.01 11.47 8.70
C ARG A 106 21.21 12.21 7.62
N LEU A 107 20.78 13.42 7.95
CA LEU A 107 19.97 14.29 7.10
C LEU A 107 20.65 15.67 6.99
N GLN A 108 20.84 16.15 5.77
CA GLN A 108 21.30 17.50 5.48
C GLN A 108 20.18 18.28 4.77
N LEU A 109 19.84 19.44 5.32
CA LEU A 109 18.85 20.35 4.79
C LEU A 109 19.52 21.67 4.42
N ALA A 110 19.15 22.23 3.27
CA ALA A 110 19.49 23.59 2.88
C ALA A 110 18.89 24.59 3.88
N GLU A 111 19.39 25.82 3.90
CA GLU A 111 18.80 26.93 4.67
C GLU A 111 17.31 27.18 4.33
N SER A 112 16.91 26.84 3.09
CA SER A 112 15.53 26.90 2.62
C SER A 112 14.61 25.80 3.19
N GLY A 113 15.16 24.84 3.94
CA GLY A 113 14.47 23.64 4.41
C GLY A 113 14.35 22.54 3.35
N ARG A 114 14.94 22.73 2.16
CA ARG A 114 14.97 21.71 1.10
C ARG A 114 15.96 20.60 1.46
N LEU A 115 15.57 19.35 1.24
CA LEU A 115 16.47 18.21 1.35
C LEU A 115 17.66 18.33 0.40
N GLU A 116 18.88 18.29 0.95
CA GLU A 116 20.13 18.27 0.18
C GLU A 116 20.70 16.86 0.08
N ASP A 117 20.84 16.20 1.23
CA ASP A 117 21.37 14.85 1.32
C ASP A 117 20.67 14.07 2.42
N LEU A 118 20.43 12.78 2.16
CA LEU A 118 19.93 11.83 3.13
C LEU A 118 20.76 10.57 2.98
N GLU A 119 21.31 10.11 4.10
CA GLU A 119 22.19 8.95 4.16
C GLU A 119 21.55 7.75 3.46
N LYS A 120 22.29 7.14 2.53
CA LYS A 120 21.85 5.92 1.83
C LYS A 120 21.75 4.76 2.80
N PHE A 121 20.81 3.85 2.57
CA PHE A 121 20.61 2.68 3.43
C PHE A 121 21.90 1.85 3.61
N SER A 122 22.63 1.56 2.55
CA SER A 122 23.90 0.81 2.66
C SER A 122 24.96 1.52 3.49
N HIS A 123 25.05 2.86 3.38
CA HIS A 123 25.99 3.65 4.18
C HIS A 123 25.55 3.68 5.65
N TYR A 124 24.25 3.78 5.89
CA TYR A 124 23.67 3.66 7.22
C TYR A 124 24.03 2.32 7.87
N VAL A 125 23.86 1.19 7.15
CA VAL A 125 24.23 -0.14 7.65
C VAL A 125 25.72 -0.21 8.00
N ALA A 126 26.59 0.22 7.10
CA ALA A 126 28.04 0.25 7.33
C ALA A 126 28.39 1.06 8.60
N ARG A 127 27.79 2.25 8.74
CA ARG A 127 27.99 3.10 9.92
C ARG A 127 27.44 2.47 11.21
N GLN A 128 26.27 1.84 11.18
CA GLN A 128 25.70 1.14 12.33
C GLN A 128 26.59 -0.03 12.79
N MET A 129 27.27 -0.69 11.85
CA MET A 129 28.28 -1.73 12.15
C MET A 129 29.65 -1.16 12.56
N GLY A 130 29.83 0.16 12.52
CA GLY A 130 31.04 0.84 12.96
C GLY A 130 32.10 1.10 11.89
N PHE A 131 31.78 0.94 10.61
CA PHE A 131 32.67 1.35 9.51
C PHE A 131 32.63 2.88 9.34
N GLU A 132 33.80 3.52 9.26
CA GLU A 132 33.93 4.97 9.07
C GLU A 132 34.05 5.33 7.59
N ASP A 133 34.84 4.54 6.83
CA ASP A 133 34.94 4.64 5.38
C ASP A 133 34.16 3.51 4.70
N ILE A 134 33.27 3.89 3.78
CA ILE A 134 32.43 2.97 2.99
C ILE A 134 33.29 2.16 2.00
N ASN A 135 34.45 2.68 1.62
CA ASN A 135 35.37 1.97 0.73
C ASN A 135 36.00 0.72 1.38
N GLU A 136 35.95 0.61 2.71
CA GLU A 136 36.37 -0.61 3.43
C GLU A 136 35.40 -1.78 3.24
N CYS A 137 34.14 -1.51 2.90
CA CYS A 137 33.07 -2.51 2.90
C CYS A 137 32.11 -2.41 1.68
N PRO A 138 32.63 -2.48 0.43
CA PRO A 138 31.82 -2.35 -0.77
C PRO A 138 30.83 -3.51 -0.96
N GLN A 139 31.20 -4.76 -0.62
CA GLN A 139 30.28 -5.89 -0.73
C GLN A 139 29.19 -5.84 0.34
N LEU A 140 29.51 -5.44 1.57
CA LEU A 140 28.50 -5.16 2.60
C LEU A 140 27.43 -4.20 2.07
N CYS A 141 27.85 -3.10 1.43
CA CYS A 141 26.93 -2.12 0.88
C CYS A 141 26.03 -2.70 -0.21
N LYS A 142 26.58 -3.56 -1.07
CA LYS A 142 25.83 -4.27 -2.11
C LYS A 142 24.82 -5.25 -1.50
N LEU A 143 25.25 -6.09 -0.56
CA LEU A 143 24.41 -7.08 0.13
C LEU A 143 23.26 -6.41 0.89
N ALA A 144 23.55 -5.33 1.62
CA ALA A 144 22.54 -4.56 2.33
C ALA A 144 21.44 -4.02 1.39
N ASN A 145 21.82 -3.42 0.26
CA ASN A 145 20.86 -2.92 -0.72
C ASN A 145 20.07 -4.06 -1.39
N ASN A 146 20.72 -5.19 -1.70
CA ASN A 146 20.06 -6.38 -2.25
C ASN A 146 19.05 -6.97 -1.27
N TYR A 147 19.38 -7.04 0.01
CA TYR A 147 18.48 -7.52 1.06
C TYR A 147 17.28 -6.59 1.23
N LEU A 148 17.50 -5.26 1.27
CA LEU A 148 16.42 -4.27 1.35
C LEU A 148 15.43 -4.39 0.18
N LYS A 149 15.94 -4.61 -1.04
CA LYS A 149 15.13 -4.80 -2.25
C LYS A 149 14.50 -6.18 -2.36
N SER A 150 14.94 -7.14 -1.53
CA SER A 150 14.61 -8.56 -1.68
C SER A 150 14.94 -9.05 -3.10
N SER A 151 16.15 -8.72 -3.57
CA SER A 151 16.68 -9.15 -4.86
C SER A 151 16.75 -10.68 -4.95
N LYS A 152 16.63 -11.23 -6.17
CA LYS A 152 16.83 -12.66 -6.40
C LYS A 152 18.22 -13.07 -5.94
N ASN A 153 18.32 -14.26 -5.33
CA ASN A 153 19.54 -14.87 -4.81
C ASN A 153 20.23 -14.07 -3.68
N CYS A 154 19.57 -13.07 -3.08
CA CYS A 154 20.22 -12.26 -2.04
C CYS A 154 20.66 -13.08 -0.82
N MET A 155 19.88 -14.09 -0.42
CA MET A 155 20.22 -14.96 0.71
C MET A 155 21.44 -15.84 0.38
N GLU A 156 21.51 -16.36 -0.85
CA GLU A 156 22.65 -17.15 -1.34
C GLU A 156 23.91 -16.29 -1.43
N ASP A 157 23.79 -15.04 -1.91
CA ASP A 157 24.90 -14.08 -1.96
C ASP A 157 25.44 -13.79 -0.54
N ILE A 158 24.55 -13.60 0.45
CA ILE A 158 24.95 -13.36 1.84
C ILE A 158 25.62 -14.59 2.44
N TYR A 159 25.07 -15.78 2.19
CA TYR A 159 25.66 -17.02 2.67
C TYR A 159 27.04 -17.26 2.06
N GLY A 160 27.17 -17.08 0.74
CA GLY A 160 28.44 -17.19 0.01
C GLY A 160 29.49 -16.19 0.48
N PHE A 161 29.08 -14.98 0.87
CA PHE A 161 29.99 -13.95 1.39
C PHE A 161 30.72 -14.37 2.67
N PHE A 162 30.06 -15.13 3.56
CA PHE A 162 30.66 -15.63 4.80
C PHE A 162 31.27 -17.03 4.68
N ALA A 163 31.21 -17.68 3.51
CA ALA A 163 31.57 -19.10 3.36
C ALA A 163 33.01 -19.45 3.81
N ASN A 164 33.95 -18.50 3.69
CA ASN A 164 35.35 -18.67 4.08
C ASN A 164 35.66 -18.16 5.50
N VAL A 165 34.65 -17.67 6.23
CA VAL A 165 34.78 -17.17 7.60
C VAL A 165 34.36 -18.27 8.57
N LYS A 166 35.04 -18.36 9.73
CA LYS A 166 34.65 -19.30 10.79
C LYS A 166 33.22 -19.00 11.27
N ASP A 167 32.50 -20.06 11.64
CA ASP A 167 31.12 -19.97 12.13
C ASP A 167 30.13 -19.31 11.16
N ALA A 168 30.32 -19.53 9.85
CA ALA A 168 29.54 -18.94 8.76
C ALA A 168 28.02 -19.03 8.96
N ASP A 169 27.48 -20.18 9.40
CA ASP A 169 26.05 -20.36 9.67
C ASP A 169 25.53 -19.42 10.75
N THR A 170 26.31 -19.25 11.82
CA THR A 170 25.96 -18.37 12.94
C THR A 170 26.05 -16.90 12.52
N LEU A 171 27.10 -16.55 11.76
CA LEU A 171 27.29 -15.21 11.22
C LEU A 171 26.17 -14.83 10.24
N TYR A 172 25.77 -15.76 9.37
CA TYR A 172 24.66 -15.59 8.44
C TYR A 172 23.37 -15.19 9.18
N VAL A 173 22.98 -15.95 10.21
CA VAL A 173 21.78 -15.65 11.00
C VAL A 173 21.91 -14.29 11.70
N LYS A 174 23.03 -14.03 12.39
CA LYS A 174 23.28 -12.75 13.06
C LYS A 174 23.24 -11.56 12.10
N PHE A 175 23.78 -11.73 10.90
CA PHE A 175 23.83 -10.69 9.88
C PHE A 175 22.45 -10.38 9.32
N ILE A 176 21.64 -11.39 9.03
CA ILE A 176 20.24 -11.19 8.59
C ILE A 176 19.43 -10.46 9.67
N GLU A 177 19.55 -10.87 10.93
CA GLU A 177 18.90 -10.18 12.04
C GLU A 177 19.35 -8.72 12.18
N GLU A 178 20.65 -8.44 11.99
CA GLU A 178 21.18 -7.09 12.05
C GLU A 178 20.73 -6.24 10.86
N LEU A 179 20.59 -6.82 9.66
CA LEU A 179 19.99 -6.14 8.51
C LEU A 179 18.52 -5.79 8.77
N ASP A 180 17.73 -6.70 9.36
CA ASP A 180 16.34 -6.40 9.73
C ASP A 180 16.26 -5.29 10.79
N LYS A 181 17.15 -5.30 11.81
CA LYS A 181 17.29 -4.20 12.78
C LYS A 181 17.65 -2.89 12.09
N CYS A 182 18.57 -2.91 11.12
CA CYS A 182 18.94 -1.71 10.37
C CYS A 182 17.80 -1.19 9.50
N ILE A 183 17.00 -2.05 8.86
CA ILE A 183 15.82 -1.64 8.10
C ILE A 183 14.82 -0.92 9.00
N LEU A 184 14.54 -1.51 10.16
CA LEU A 184 13.65 -0.94 11.17
C LEU A 184 14.19 0.42 11.65
N GLY A 185 15.45 0.48 12.10
CA GLY A 185 16.10 1.72 12.55
C GLY A 185 16.14 2.82 11.49
N TYR A 186 16.45 2.46 10.24
CA TYR A 186 16.53 3.41 9.13
C TYR A 186 15.17 4.02 8.78
N PHE A 187 14.10 3.22 8.81
CA PHE A 187 12.74 3.68 8.51
C PHE A 187 11.97 4.21 9.73
N ALA A 188 12.61 4.39 10.87
CA ALA A 188 12.00 5.00 12.05
C ALA A 188 11.93 6.53 12.01
N PHE A 189 12.61 7.17 11.05
CA PHE A 189 12.78 8.62 10.98
C PHE A 189 12.48 9.18 9.59
N HIS A 190 12.37 10.51 9.52
CA HIS A 190 12.26 11.30 8.29
C HIS A 190 11.09 10.88 7.39
N TRP A 191 9.93 10.60 7.98
CA TRP A 191 8.75 10.14 7.23
C TRP A 191 8.16 11.19 6.30
N ASP A 192 8.44 12.47 6.54
CA ASP A 192 8.20 13.58 5.62
C ASP A 192 9.01 13.47 4.31
N HIS A 193 10.06 12.65 4.33
CA HIS A 193 10.91 12.32 3.18
C HIS A 193 10.75 10.86 2.71
N ALA A 194 9.68 10.15 3.10
CA ALA A 194 9.46 8.74 2.74
C ALA A 194 9.53 8.45 1.22
N THR A 195 9.02 9.35 0.38
CA THR A 195 9.11 9.20 -1.09
C THR A 195 10.57 9.21 -1.56
N TYR A 196 11.41 10.06 -0.96
CA TYR A 196 12.83 10.12 -1.26
C TYR A 196 13.54 8.85 -0.78
N LEU A 197 13.26 8.39 0.45
CA LEU A 197 13.81 7.13 1.00
C LEU A 197 13.56 5.96 0.04
N ILE A 198 12.32 5.83 -0.44
CA ILE A 198 11.94 4.76 -1.38
C ILE A 198 12.66 4.96 -2.73
N SER A 199 12.67 6.17 -3.28
CA SER A 199 13.31 6.43 -4.58
C SER A 199 14.82 6.21 -4.54
N SER A 200 15.49 6.63 -3.46
CA SER A 200 16.91 6.43 -3.22
C SER A 200 17.27 4.94 -3.17
N ALA A 201 16.51 4.15 -2.40
CA ALA A 201 16.68 2.70 -2.35
C ALA A 201 16.53 2.04 -3.73
N LEU A 202 15.61 2.52 -4.56
CA LEU A 202 15.33 1.97 -5.88
C LEU A 202 16.30 2.43 -6.98
N THR A 203 17.00 3.55 -6.79
CA THR A 203 17.90 4.15 -7.79
C THR A 203 19.37 3.85 -7.56
N ALA A 204 19.73 3.27 -6.41
CA ALA A 204 21.10 2.96 -6.00
C ALA A 204 21.94 2.16 -7.03
N ASP A 205 21.32 1.49 -8.00
CA ASP A 205 22.01 0.68 -9.02
C ASP A 205 22.23 1.41 -10.36
N SER A 206 22.02 2.73 -10.44
CA SER A 206 22.08 3.42 -11.72
C SER A 206 22.84 4.74 -11.74
N GLY A 207 23.87 4.77 -12.60
CA GLY A 207 24.76 5.90 -12.81
C GLY A 207 24.10 7.21 -13.27
N SER A 208 24.94 8.24 -13.33
CA SER A 208 24.63 9.67 -13.44
C SER A 208 23.78 10.11 -14.65
N THR A 209 23.63 9.29 -15.69
CA THR A 209 22.89 9.62 -16.93
C THR A 209 21.36 9.74 -16.76
N LYS A 210 20.81 9.32 -15.62
CA LYS A 210 19.35 9.36 -15.36
C LYS A 210 18.80 10.71 -14.92
N LYS A 211 19.63 11.69 -14.53
CA LYS A 211 19.14 12.98 -13.99
C LYS A 211 18.31 13.78 -15.02
N LEU A 212 18.82 13.95 -16.25
CA LEU A 212 18.09 14.65 -17.32
C LEU A 212 16.81 13.92 -17.74
N ARG A 213 16.86 12.58 -17.84
CA ARG A 213 15.69 11.76 -18.14
C ARG A 213 14.62 11.89 -17.06
N ASN A 214 15.00 11.96 -15.79
CA ASN A 214 14.06 12.16 -14.68
C ASN A 214 13.37 13.53 -14.76
N VAL A 215 14.12 14.61 -15.04
CA VAL A 215 13.54 15.96 -15.20
C VAL A 215 12.54 16.01 -16.37
N PHE A 216 12.89 15.42 -17.51
CA PHE A 216 11.98 15.34 -18.66
C PHE A 216 10.70 14.54 -18.35
N MET A 217 10.84 13.43 -17.62
CA MET A 217 9.71 12.57 -17.26
C MET A 217 8.82 13.17 -16.16
N GLU A 218 9.37 14.02 -15.30
CA GLU A 218 8.61 14.86 -14.38
C GLU A 218 7.82 15.94 -15.13
N ALA A 219 8.44 16.63 -16.08
CA ALA A 219 7.78 17.66 -16.89
C ALA A 219 6.60 17.11 -17.72
N THR A 220 6.73 15.90 -18.24
CA THR A 220 5.70 15.24 -19.08
C THR A 220 4.76 14.33 -18.29
N ARG A 221 4.92 14.20 -16.96
CA ARG A 221 4.18 13.26 -16.12
C ARG A 221 2.67 13.34 -16.31
N LYS A 222 2.12 14.55 -16.20
CA LYS A 222 0.66 14.76 -16.24
C LYS A 222 0.04 14.33 -17.58
N GLN A 223 0.62 14.78 -18.69
CA GLN A 223 0.14 14.45 -20.04
C GLN A 223 0.21 12.94 -20.31
N ARG A 224 1.27 12.29 -19.80
CA ARG A 224 1.51 10.86 -19.95
C ARG A 224 0.48 10.03 -19.17
N PHE A 225 0.18 10.42 -17.92
CA PHE A 225 -0.87 9.81 -17.12
C PHE A 225 -2.24 9.94 -17.77
N GLU A 226 -2.58 11.13 -18.26
CA GLU A 226 -3.85 11.40 -18.95
C GLU A 226 -3.99 10.56 -20.23
N ARG A 227 -2.91 10.39 -21.00
CA ARG A 227 -2.89 9.54 -22.20
C ARG A 227 -3.14 8.07 -21.86
N VAL A 228 -2.32 7.48 -20.97
CA VAL A 228 -2.46 6.06 -20.59
C VAL A 228 -3.84 5.78 -20.01
N THR A 229 -4.36 6.67 -19.17
CA THR A 229 -5.69 6.53 -18.57
C THR A 229 -6.79 6.56 -19.63
N ARG A 230 -6.68 7.42 -20.64
CA ARG A 230 -7.66 7.52 -21.72
C ARG A 230 -7.63 6.27 -22.58
N ASP A 231 -6.45 5.83 -22.98
CA ASP A 231 -6.25 4.75 -23.94
C ASP A 231 -6.69 3.40 -23.36
N LEU A 232 -6.45 3.18 -22.06
CA LEU A 232 -6.79 1.92 -21.40
C LEU A 232 -8.16 1.91 -20.71
N LYS A 233 -8.96 2.98 -20.82
CA LYS A 233 -10.21 3.13 -20.07
C LYS A 233 -11.19 1.98 -20.31
N VAL A 234 -11.39 1.60 -21.57
CA VAL A 234 -12.33 0.53 -21.95
C VAL A 234 -11.78 -0.83 -21.55
N THR A 235 -10.51 -1.09 -21.87
CA THR A 235 -9.80 -2.32 -21.48
C THR A 235 -9.85 -2.56 -19.97
N ARG A 236 -9.73 -1.51 -19.18
CA ARG A 236 -9.82 -1.57 -17.73
C ARG A 236 -11.17 -2.12 -17.27
N VAL A 237 -12.29 -1.61 -17.80
CA VAL A 237 -13.63 -2.06 -17.40
C VAL A 237 -13.81 -3.56 -17.67
N PHE A 238 -13.47 -4.03 -18.87
CA PHE A 238 -13.56 -5.45 -19.21
C PHE A 238 -12.63 -6.31 -18.35
N SER A 239 -11.38 -5.87 -18.15
CA SER A 239 -10.43 -6.59 -17.31
C SER A 239 -10.92 -6.70 -15.87
N THR A 240 -11.47 -5.62 -15.30
CA THR A 240 -12.00 -5.63 -13.92
C THR A 240 -13.18 -6.58 -13.80
N LEU A 241 -14.12 -6.58 -14.75
CA LEU A 241 -15.25 -7.51 -14.76
C LEU A 241 -14.78 -8.97 -14.84
N VAL A 242 -13.78 -9.27 -15.67
CA VAL A 242 -13.21 -10.62 -15.78
C VAL A 242 -12.58 -11.06 -14.45
N GLU A 243 -11.86 -10.17 -13.76
CA GLU A 243 -11.29 -10.48 -12.45
C GLU A 243 -12.37 -10.67 -11.37
N GLU A 244 -13.46 -9.89 -11.39
CA GLU A 244 -14.62 -10.10 -10.53
C GLU A 244 -15.26 -11.48 -10.78
N MET A 245 -15.47 -11.85 -12.05
CA MET A 245 -16.04 -13.15 -12.42
C MET A 245 -15.15 -14.33 -11.99
N LYS A 246 -13.82 -14.19 -12.11
CA LYS A 246 -12.86 -15.18 -11.61
C LYS A 246 -12.93 -15.30 -10.09
N ALA A 247 -13.00 -14.18 -9.37
CA ALA A 247 -13.07 -14.18 -7.91
C ALA A 247 -14.35 -14.81 -7.36
N ILE A 248 -15.47 -14.70 -8.08
CA ILE A 248 -16.75 -15.34 -7.72
C ILE A 248 -16.74 -16.85 -8.04
N GLY A 249 -15.92 -17.28 -9.00
CA GLY A 249 -15.84 -18.66 -9.48
C GLY A 249 -16.83 -18.99 -10.60
N VAL A 250 -17.23 -18.00 -11.42
CA VAL A 250 -18.19 -18.20 -12.53
C VAL A 250 -17.53 -18.87 -13.75
N VAL A 251 -16.19 -18.87 -13.84
CA VAL A 251 -15.47 -19.59 -14.91
C VAL A 251 -15.36 -21.06 -14.52
N THR A 252 -16.22 -21.88 -15.11
CA THR A 252 -16.19 -23.34 -14.99
C THR A 252 -14.81 -23.89 -15.34
N ASN A 253 -14.39 -24.90 -14.58
CA ASN A 253 -13.28 -25.80 -14.93
C ASN A 253 -13.62 -26.54 -16.23
N GLY A 254 -13.46 -25.88 -17.37
CA GLY A 254 -13.47 -26.48 -18.70
C GLY A 254 -12.04 -26.68 -19.19
N GLY A 255 -11.34 -27.66 -18.63
CA GLY A 255 -9.95 -27.93 -19.01
C GLY A 255 -9.41 -29.23 -18.43
N GLY A 256 -9.85 -30.36 -18.97
CA GLY A 256 -9.32 -31.69 -18.63
C GLY A 256 -10.03 -32.81 -19.38
N GLY A 257 -9.42 -33.28 -20.47
CA GLY A 257 -9.91 -34.23 -21.49
C GLY A 257 -10.74 -35.45 -21.06
N GLY A 258 -11.75 -35.74 -21.89
CA GLY A 258 -12.48 -37.00 -21.97
C GLY A 258 -13.53 -36.92 -23.08
N ALA A 259 -13.51 -37.86 -24.01
CA ALA A 259 -14.12 -37.77 -25.34
C ALA A 259 -15.67 -37.84 -25.41
N ALA A 260 -16.20 -37.26 -26.48
CA ALA A 260 -17.44 -37.57 -27.21
C ALA A 260 -18.80 -37.51 -26.48
N ASN A 261 -19.65 -36.52 -26.82
CA ASN A 261 -20.67 -36.66 -27.86
C ASN A 261 -21.39 -35.32 -28.11
N GLY A 262 -21.76 -35.05 -29.36
CA GLY A 262 -22.43 -33.82 -29.78
C GLY A 262 -23.87 -33.71 -29.30
N GLY A 263 -24.28 -32.48 -28.97
CA GLY A 263 -25.65 -32.14 -28.61
C GLY A 263 -25.77 -30.64 -28.30
N GLU A 264 -26.19 -29.89 -29.31
CA GLU A 264 -26.83 -28.56 -29.30
C GLU A 264 -26.66 -27.64 -28.07
N SER A 265 -25.93 -26.56 -28.32
CA SER A 265 -25.83 -25.35 -27.50
C SER A 265 -27.21 -24.75 -27.14
N GLN A 266 -27.72 -25.08 -25.96
CA GLN A 266 -28.65 -24.21 -25.23
C GLN A 266 -27.90 -23.47 -24.14
N CYS A 267 -27.73 -22.16 -24.38
CA CYS A 267 -27.29 -21.16 -23.42
C CYS A 267 -28.31 -21.01 -22.29
N THR A 268 -28.31 -21.90 -21.30
CA THR A 268 -28.96 -21.67 -19.99
C THR A 268 -28.33 -22.59 -18.95
N ASP A 269 -27.19 -22.21 -18.39
CA ASP A 269 -26.91 -22.54 -16.99
C ASP A 269 -25.80 -21.62 -16.42
N VAL A 270 -26.21 -20.47 -15.89
CA VAL A 270 -25.36 -19.48 -15.20
C VAL A 270 -25.51 -19.65 -13.69
N MET A 271 -25.71 -20.87 -13.21
CA MET A 271 -25.81 -21.15 -11.78
C MET A 271 -24.80 -22.24 -11.43
N ALA A 272 -23.59 -21.83 -11.05
CA ALA A 272 -22.73 -22.73 -10.29
C ALA A 272 -23.55 -23.26 -9.09
N PRO A 273 -23.52 -24.58 -8.81
CA PRO A 273 -24.40 -25.16 -7.82
C PRO A 273 -24.16 -24.48 -6.48
N VAL A 274 -25.17 -23.73 -6.04
CA VAL A 274 -25.22 -23.15 -4.71
C VAL A 274 -25.27 -24.33 -3.76
N ALA A 275 -24.10 -24.74 -3.27
CA ALA A 275 -24.02 -25.56 -2.08
C ALA A 275 -24.57 -24.70 -0.94
N HIS A 276 -25.90 -24.64 -0.83
CA HIS A 276 -26.59 -24.25 0.38
C HIS A 276 -26.13 -25.25 1.42
N SER A 277 -25.04 -24.92 2.11
CA SER A 277 -24.58 -25.73 3.23
C SER A 277 -25.69 -25.78 4.28
N ASP A 278 -25.83 -26.89 5.00
CA ASP A 278 -26.74 -27.04 6.15
C ASP A 278 -26.46 -26.07 7.32
N ARG A 279 -25.60 -25.07 7.11
CA ARG A 279 -25.17 -24.07 8.08
C ARG A 279 -25.33 -22.64 7.55
N SER A 280 -25.36 -21.70 8.47
CA SER A 280 -25.23 -20.27 8.15
C SER A 280 -23.90 -19.95 7.45
N PRO A 281 -23.90 -19.10 6.42
CA PRO A 281 -22.68 -18.58 5.82
C PRO A 281 -21.94 -17.64 6.78
N VAL A 282 -20.63 -17.52 6.60
CA VAL A 282 -19.76 -16.71 7.47
C VAL A 282 -19.20 -15.51 6.72
N LEU A 283 -19.36 -14.32 7.30
CA LEU A 283 -18.68 -13.10 6.90
C LEU A 283 -17.56 -12.80 7.90
N LEU A 284 -16.32 -12.94 7.47
CA LEU A 284 -15.12 -12.59 8.24
C LEU A 284 -14.63 -11.20 7.83
N LEU A 285 -14.75 -10.24 8.73
CA LEU A 285 -14.26 -8.87 8.59
C LEU A 285 -12.84 -8.79 9.14
N MET A 286 -11.83 -8.81 8.27
CA MET A 286 -10.43 -8.59 8.65
C MET A 286 -10.15 -7.08 8.70
N GLY A 287 -9.70 -6.59 9.85
CA GLY A 287 -9.42 -5.18 10.11
C GLY A 287 -8.05 -4.96 10.73
N GLY A 288 -7.55 -3.74 10.60
CA GLY A 288 -6.21 -3.38 11.04
C GLY A 288 -5.56 -2.38 10.09
N GLY A 289 -4.78 -1.47 10.65
CA GLY A 289 -4.11 -0.46 9.86
C GLY A 289 -3.20 -1.05 8.76
N MET A 290 -2.88 -0.24 7.76
CA MET A 290 -2.00 -0.69 6.68
C MET A 290 -0.63 -1.09 7.26
N GLY A 291 -0.09 -2.24 6.87
CA GLY A 291 1.16 -2.78 7.43
C GLY A 291 1.06 -3.43 8.81
N ALA A 292 -0.15 -3.58 9.38
CA ALA A 292 -0.36 -4.19 10.70
C ALA A 292 -0.03 -5.70 10.78
N GLY A 293 0.21 -6.38 9.65
CA GLY A 293 0.44 -7.83 9.64
C GLY A 293 -0.82 -8.68 9.48
N LYS A 294 -1.90 -8.12 8.88
CA LYS A 294 -3.15 -8.85 8.61
C LYS A 294 -2.95 -10.16 7.86
N SER A 295 -2.09 -10.17 6.83
CA SER A 295 -1.82 -11.36 6.02
C SER A 295 -1.21 -12.50 6.84
N THR A 296 -0.42 -12.20 7.89
CA THR A 296 0.13 -13.21 8.81
C THR A 296 -1.00 -13.89 9.58
N VAL A 297 -1.88 -13.09 10.19
CA VAL A 297 -3.05 -13.60 10.95
C VAL A 297 -4.02 -14.35 10.03
N LEU A 298 -4.26 -13.83 8.82
CA LEU A 298 -5.15 -14.49 7.86
C LEU A 298 -4.61 -15.87 7.44
N LYS A 299 -3.29 -16.01 7.30
CA LYS A 299 -2.66 -17.31 6.99
C LYS A 299 -2.90 -18.32 8.11
N GLU A 300 -2.82 -17.90 9.37
CA GLU A 300 -3.12 -18.75 10.54
C GLU A 300 -4.61 -19.12 10.58
N ILE A 301 -5.51 -18.16 10.33
CA ILE A 301 -6.97 -18.41 10.32
C ILE A 301 -7.37 -19.37 9.21
N LYS A 302 -6.77 -19.28 8.02
CA LYS A 302 -7.05 -20.20 6.90
C LYS A 302 -6.71 -21.66 7.22
N GLN A 303 -5.80 -21.89 8.16
CA GLN A 303 -5.44 -23.24 8.64
C GLN A 303 -6.43 -23.79 9.67
N GLU A 304 -7.38 -23.00 10.16
CA GLU A 304 -8.43 -23.48 11.05
C GLU A 304 -9.35 -24.46 10.31
N ALA A 305 -9.81 -25.50 11.02
CA ALA A 305 -10.60 -26.59 10.44
C ALA A 305 -11.86 -26.13 9.67
N PHE A 306 -12.45 -24.99 10.08
CA PHE A 306 -13.57 -24.38 9.36
C PHE A 306 -13.12 -23.86 7.98
N TRP A 307 -12.08 -23.03 7.96
CA TRP A 307 -11.62 -22.37 6.74
C TRP A 307 -10.92 -23.33 5.80
N THR A 308 -10.18 -24.33 6.27
CA THR A 308 -9.57 -25.33 5.37
C THR A 308 -10.63 -26.12 4.59
N LYS A 309 -11.81 -26.36 5.18
CA LYS A 309 -12.95 -27.00 4.48
C LYS A 309 -13.70 -26.02 3.57
N ALA A 310 -13.74 -24.74 3.95
CA ALA A 310 -14.44 -23.69 3.22
C ALA A 310 -13.58 -23.00 2.14
N GLU A 311 -12.24 -23.11 2.19
CA GLU A 311 -11.30 -22.29 1.41
C GLU A 311 -11.46 -22.48 -0.10
N ALA A 312 -11.84 -23.68 -0.55
CA ALA A 312 -12.16 -23.91 -1.97
C ALA A 312 -13.36 -23.08 -2.46
N ASN A 313 -14.22 -22.61 -1.54
CA ASN A 313 -15.50 -21.97 -1.84
C ASN A 313 -15.67 -20.56 -1.24
N ALA A 314 -14.76 -20.09 -0.38
CA ALA A 314 -14.85 -18.77 0.25
C ALA A 314 -14.39 -17.67 -0.72
N VAL A 315 -15.15 -16.57 -0.79
CA VAL A 315 -14.80 -15.40 -1.61
C VAL A 315 -13.93 -14.46 -0.79
N VAL A 316 -12.68 -14.25 -1.22
CA VAL A 316 -11.77 -13.27 -0.61
C VAL A 316 -11.91 -11.94 -1.34
N VAL A 317 -12.32 -10.91 -0.60
CA VAL A 317 -12.50 -9.54 -1.10
C VAL A 317 -11.36 -8.67 -0.59
N GLU A 318 -10.43 -8.33 -1.50
CA GLU A 318 -9.28 -7.46 -1.20
C GLU A 318 -9.15 -6.39 -2.31
N ALA A 319 -9.32 -5.11 -1.95
CA ALA A 319 -9.21 -4.02 -2.92
C ALA A 319 -7.78 -3.91 -3.51
N ASP A 320 -6.75 -4.23 -2.74
CA ASP A 320 -5.36 -4.17 -3.20
C ASP A 320 -5.05 -5.22 -4.28
N ALA A 321 -5.74 -6.37 -4.30
CA ALA A 321 -5.60 -7.38 -5.35
C ALA A 321 -6.08 -6.85 -6.72
N PHE A 322 -7.19 -6.12 -6.75
CA PHE A 322 -7.69 -5.46 -7.96
C PHE A 322 -6.76 -4.35 -8.49
N LYS A 323 -5.94 -3.73 -7.62
CA LYS A 323 -4.94 -2.76 -8.08
C LYS A 323 -3.79 -3.41 -8.83
N GLU A 324 -3.39 -4.62 -8.43
CA GLU A 324 -2.28 -5.34 -9.09
C GLU A 324 -2.64 -5.78 -10.50
N THR A 325 -3.90 -6.16 -10.71
CA THR A 325 -4.42 -6.59 -12.01
C THR A 325 -4.86 -5.43 -12.89
N ASP A 326 -5.05 -4.22 -12.31
CA ASP A 326 -5.43 -3.03 -13.06
C ASP A 326 -4.42 -2.69 -14.17
N VAL A 327 -4.91 -2.68 -15.41
CA VAL A 327 -4.10 -2.45 -16.61
C VAL A 327 -3.41 -1.09 -16.63
N ILE A 328 -4.01 -0.04 -16.05
CA ILE A 328 -3.41 1.29 -15.93
C ILE A 328 -2.28 1.24 -14.90
N TYR A 329 -2.53 0.60 -13.76
CA TYR A 329 -1.51 0.45 -12.71
C TYR A 329 -0.27 -0.28 -13.26
N ARG A 330 -0.47 -1.41 -13.95
CA ARG A 330 0.61 -2.20 -14.56
C ARG A 330 1.34 -1.40 -15.64
N ALA A 331 0.61 -0.71 -16.52
CA ALA A 331 1.21 0.08 -17.60
C ALA A 331 2.09 1.23 -17.09
N ILE A 332 1.67 1.93 -16.04
CA ILE A 332 2.46 3.03 -15.48
C ILE A 332 3.63 2.51 -14.63
N SER A 333 3.41 1.44 -13.86
CA SER A 333 4.44 0.85 -12.99
C SER A 333 5.59 0.21 -13.79
N SER A 334 5.30 -0.38 -14.96
CA SER A 334 6.30 -1.00 -15.83
C SER A 334 7.25 0.01 -16.48
N MET A 335 6.91 1.31 -16.51
CA MET A 335 7.76 2.35 -17.08
C MET A 335 8.98 2.70 -16.20
N GLY A 336 9.08 2.14 -14.98
CA GLY A 336 10.26 2.27 -14.13
C GLY A 336 10.44 3.62 -13.42
N HIS A 337 9.40 4.46 -13.36
CA HIS A 337 9.46 5.77 -12.69
C HIS A 337 8.98 5.71 -11.23
N HIS A 338 9.91 5.59 -10.31
CA HIS A 338 9.60 5.35 -8.89
C HIS A 338 9.01 6.57 -8.17
N ASN A 339 9.27 7.78 -8.67
CA ASN A 339 8.68 9.02 -8.14
C ASN A 339 7.17 9.13 -8.42
N ASP A 340 6.63 8.31 -9.33
CA ASP A 340 5.24 8.35 -9.78
C ASP A 340 4.36 7.36 -8.99
N MET A 341 4.98 6.42 -8.27
CA MET A 341 4.35 5.26 -7.62
C MET A 341 3.16 5.62 -6.73
N LEU A 342 3.29 6.67 -5.92
CA LEU A 342 2.23 7.14 -5.04
C LEU A 342 1.00 7.62 -5.83
N GLN A 343 1.23 8.40 -6.88
CA GLN A 343 0.18 8.99 -7.71
C GLN A 343 -0.50 7.91 -8.57
N THR A 344 0.26 6.92 -9.04
CA THR A 344 -0.28 5.75 -9.73
C THR A 344 -1.21 4.94 -8.83
N ALA A 345 -0.81 4.68 -7.58
CA ALA A 345 -1.63 3.95 -6.62
C ALA A 345 -2.94 4.69 -6.27
N GLU A 346 -2.88 6.02 -6.17
CA GLU A 346 -4.06 6.86 -5.95
C GLU A 346 -5.01 6.89 -7.14
N LEU A 347 -4.47 6.95 -8.36
CA LEU A 347 -5.27 6.99 -9.59
C LEU A 347 -6.20 5.77 -9.72
N VAL A 348 -5.74 4.60 -9.27
CA VAL A 348 -6.50 3.35 -9.35
C VAL A 348 -7.25 3.01 -8.07
N HIS A 349 -7.19 3.87 -7.05
CA HIS A 349 -7.77 3.57 -5.74
C HIS A 349 -9.29 3.45 -5.76
N GLN A 350 -9.97 4.38 -6.44
CA GLN A 350 -11.44 4.37 -6.45
C GLN A 350 -11.99 3.13 -7.17
N SER A 351 -11.49 2.84 -8.37
CA SER A 351 -11.98 1.70 -9.15
C SER A 351 -11.72 0.35 -8.48
N SER A 352 -10.58 0.20 -7.79
CA SER A 352 -10.28 -1.03 -7.05
C SER A 352 -11.18 -1.18 -5.84
N THR A 353 -11.54 -0.07 -5.19
CA THR A 353 -12.52 -0.05 -4.10
C THR A 353 -13.93 -0.37 -4.60
N ASP A 354 -14.31 0.17 -5.76
CA ASP A 354 -15.61 -0.10 -6.39
C ASP A 354 -15.72 -1.57 -6.80
N ALA A 355 -14.67 -2.14 -7.41
CA ALA A 355 -14.63 -3.55 -7.81
C ALA A 355 -14.72 -4.50 -6.61
N ALA A 356 -13.98 -4.21 -5.54
CA ALA A 356 -14.09 -4.96 -4.29
C ALA A 356 -15.49 -4.85 -3.66
N SER A 357 -16.13 -3.68 -3.73
CA SER A 357 -17.48 -3.47 -3.22
C SER A 357 -18.54 -4.21 -4.05
N SER A 358 -18.36 -4.24 -5.38
CA SER A 358 -19.18 -5.02 -6.33
C SER A 358 -19.11 -6.52 -6.01
N LEU A 359 -17.88 -7.03 -5.86
CA LEU A 359 -17.63 -8.42 -5.48
C LEU A 359 -18.26 -8.76 -4.12
N LEU A 360 -18.11 -7.87 -3.13
CA LEU A 360 -18.64 -8.05 -1.78
C LEU A 360 -20.16 -8.19 -1.77
N VAL A 361 -20.88 -7.23 -2.37
CA VAL A 361 -22.35 -7.26 -2.36
C VAL A 361 -22.89 -8.46 -3.13
N THR A 362 -22.23 -8.83 -4.23
CA THR A 362 -22.59 -10.00 -5.03
C THR A 362 -22.42 -11.28 -4.22
N ALA A 363 -21.25 -11.49 -3.60
CA ALA A 363 -20.98 -12.68 -2.80
C ALA A 363 -21.93 -12.79 -1.59
N LEU A 364 -22.22 -11.66 -0.92
CA LEU A 364 -23.12 -11.64 0.22
C LEU A 364 -24.56 -11.97 -0.17
N ASN A 365 -25.06 -11.40 -1.26
CA ASN A 365 -26.37 -11.72 -1.81
C ASN A 365 -26.51 -13.20 -2.19
N GLU A 366 -25.45 -13.83 -2.68
CA GLU A 366 -25.44 -15.25 -3.05
C GLU A 366 -25.19 -16.21 -1.86
N GLY A 367 -25.14 -15.70 -0.63
CA GLY A 367 -25.02 -16.55 0.56
C GLY A 367 -23.66 -17.26 0.68
N ARG A 368 -22.59 -16.72 0.06
CA ARG A 368 -21.24 -17.31 0.09
C ARG A 368 -20.53 -17.02 1.40
N ASP A 369 -19.61 -17.89 1.82
CA ASP A 369 -18.64 -17.48 2.84
C ASP A 369 -17.73 -16.38 2.26
N VAL A 370 -17.54 -15.30 3.01
CA VAL A 370 -16.80 -14.12 2.56
C VAL A 370 -15.72 -13.76 3.57
N ILE A 371 -14.52 -13.49 3.07
CA ILE A 371 -13.44 -12.85 3.83
C ILE A 371 -13.23 -11.46 3.24
N LEU A 372 -13.60 -10.42 3.98
CA LEU A 372 -13.31 -9.03 3.60
C LEU A 372 -11.99 -8.58 4.22
N ASP A 373 -10.93 -8.51 3.42
CA ASP A 373 -9.64 -7.94 3.85
C ASP A 373 -9.61 -6.43 3.62
N GLY A 374 -9.82 -5.69 4.70
CA GLY A 374 -9.84 -4.24 4.69
C GLY A 374 -9.04 -3.62 5.84
N THR A 375 -8.98 -2.29 5.85
CA THR A 375 -8.48 -1.58 7.04
C THR A 375 -9.53 -1.50 8.14
N LEU A 376 -10.82 -1.55 7.76
CA LEU A 376 -11.98 -1.25 8.61
C LEU A 376 -11.84 0.09 9.36
N SER A 377 -11.12 1.04 8.75
CA SER A 377 -10.84 2.36 9.33
C SER A 377 -11.95 3.39 9.12
N TRP A 378 -12.97 3.06 8.31
CA TRP A 378 -14.09 3.94 8.01
C TRP A 378 -15.39 3.34 8.56
N GLU A 379 -15.78 3.80 9.74
CA GLU A 379 -16.84 3.22 10.55
C GLU A 379 -18.21 3.15 9.84
N PRO A 380 -18.70 4.21 9.15
CA PRO A 380 -20.00 4.14 8.47
C PRO A 380 -20.08 3.03 7.43
N PHE A 381 -18.99 2.77 6.70
CA PHE A 381 -18.92 1.68 5.73
C PHE A 381 -19.04 0.31 6.42
N VAL A 382 -18.31 0.10 7.53
CA VAL A 382 -18.32 -1.18 8.26
C VAL A 382 -19.69 -1.45 8.86
N GLU A 383 -20.31 -0.45 9.49
CA GLU A 383 -21.64 -0.59 10.09
C GLU A 383 -22.72 -0.89 9.06
N GLN A 384 -22.72 -0.15 7.94
CA GLN A 384 -23.66 -0.42 6.84
C GLN A 384 -23.43 -1.80 6.25
N THR A 385 -22.18 -2.26 6.15
CA THR A 385 -21.84 -3.62 5.66
C THR A 385 -22.37 -4.71 6.60
N ILE A 386 -22.20 -4.53 7.91
CA ILE A 386 -22.77 -5.45 8.92
C ILE A 386 -24.29 -5.47 8.82
N ALA A 387 -24.94 -4.30 8.73
CA ALA A 387 -26.38 -4.20 8.60
C ALA A 387 -26.91 -4.88 7.32
N MET A 388 -26.21 -4.68 6.19
CA MET A 388 -26.50 -5.37 4.94
C MET A 388 -26.37 -6.89 5.11
N ALA A 389 -25.25 -7.39 5.62
CA ALA A 389 -25.01 -8.82 5.82
C ALA A 389 -26.04 -9.48 6.76
N ARG A 390 -26.57 -8.74 7.74
CA ARG A 390 -27.69 -9.23 8.57
C ARG A 390 -29.01 -9.32 7.80
N ALA A 391 -29.20 -8.51 6.77
CA ALA A 391 -30.45 -8.39 6.03
C ALA A 391 -30.48 -9.15 4.68
N VAL A 392 -29.33 -9.52 4.10
CA VAL A 392 -29.24 -10.15 2.76
C VAL A 392 -30.03 -11.47 2.62
N HIS A 393 -30.31 -12.15 3.74
CA HIS A 393 -31.14 -13.34 3.75
C HIS A 393 -32.64 -13.05 3.49
N ARG A 394 -33.06 -11.79 3.60
CA ARG A 394 -34.46 -11.34 3.38
C ARG A 394 -34.63 -10.45 2.16
N ARG A 395 -33.58 -9.78 1.70
CA ARG A 395 -33.62 -8.78 0.62
C ARG A 395 -32.30 -8.79 -0.13
N ARG A 396 -32.31 -8.46 -1.42
CA ARG A 396 -31.08 -8.20 -2.15
C ARG A 396 -30.65 -6.75 -1.99
N TYR A 397 -29.35 -6.54 -2.14
CA TYR A 397 -28.72 -5.23 -2.08
C TYR A 397 -27.90 -4.98 -3.33
N ARG A 398 -27.69 -3.71 -3.65
CA ARG A 398 -26.74 -3.25 -4.67
C ARG A 398 -25.84 -2.16 -4.10
N MET A 399 -24.77 -1.85 -4.82
CA MET A 399 -23.90 -0.73 -4.47
C MET A 399 -24.69 0.59 -4.44
N GLY A 400 -24.52 1.31 -3.35
CA GLY A 400 -24.98 2.69 -3.19
C GLY A 400 -23.99 3.71 -3.78
N PRO A 401 -24.32 5.01 -3.72
CA PRO A 401 -23.49 6.09 -4.23
C PRO A 401 -22.16 6.29 -3.49
N GLY A 402 -21.94 5.62 -2.36
CA GLY A 402 -20.80 5.81 -1.47
C GLY A 402 -20.86 7.14 -0.71
N TYR A 403 -19.69 7.62 -0.31
CA TYR A 403 -19.54 8.96 0.27
C TYR A 403 -19.48 10.02 -0.83
N LYS A 404 -20.43 10.95 -0.82
CA LYS A 404 -20.44 12.14 -1.67
C LYS A 404 -20.45 13.39 -0.80
N PRO A 405 -19.41 14.24 -0.87
CA PRO A 405 -19.41 15.50 -0.17
C PRO A 405 -20.56 16.39 -0.69
N ALA A 406 -21.09 17.24 0.18
CA ALA A 406 -22.15 18.17 -0.21
C ALA A 406 -21.67 19.10 -1.34
N ALA A 407 -22.47 19.21 -2.40
CA ALA A 407 -22.10 19.91 -3.63
C ALA A 407 -21.77 21.41 -3.43
N ASP A 408 -22.20 22.00 -2.30
CA ASP A 408 -22.11 23.42 -1.98
C ASP A 408 -21.52 23.70 -0.58
N GLY A 409 -21.08 22.67 0.15
CA GLY A 409 -20.61 22.80 1.53
C GLY A 409 -21.68 23.22 2.56
N ALA A 410 -22.95 23.33 2.15
CA ALA A 410 -24.07 23.75 3.00
C ALA A 410 -25.16 22.65 3.16
N GLY A 411 -25.15 21.63 2.30
CA GLY A 411 -25.97 20.41 2.44
C GLY A 411 -25.35 19.34 3.35
N ALA A 412 -26.16 18.37 3.77
CA ALA A 412 -25.66 17.15 4.42
C ALA A 412 -24.93 16.27 3.40
N ALA A 413 -23.74 15.77 3.76
CA ALA A 413 -23.05 14.77 2.93
C ALA A 413 -23.96 13.53 2.77
N THR A 414 -23.97 12.95 1.57
CA THR A 414 -24.62 11.65 1.35
C THR A 414 -23.60 10.57 1.61
N GLU A 415 -23.93 9.61 2.47
CA GLU A 415 -23.05 8.51 2.83
C GLU A 415 -23.85 7.21 2.88
N THR A 416 -24.03 6.61 1.71
CA THR A 416 -24.81 5.38 1.53
C THR A 416 -24.00 4.41 0.68
N TYR A 417 -23.49 3.36 1.30
CA TYR A 417 -22.67 2.35 0.63
C TYR A 417 -23.49 1.22 0.02
N TRP A 418 -24.64 0.91 0.63
CA TRP A 418 -25.51 -0.19 0.20
C TRP A 418 -26.96 0.29 0.11
N GLU A 419 -27.64 -0.08 -0.97
CA GLU A 419 -29.05 0.21 -1.19
C GLU A 419 -29.80 -1.11 -1.39
N VAL A 420 -31.05 -1.17 -0.92
CA VAL A 420 -31.92 -2.30 -1.23
C VAL A 420 -32.16 -2.33 -2.74
N ASP A 421 -32.06 -3.50 -3.33
CA ASP A 421 -32.39 -3.70 -4.73
C ASP A 421 -33.85 -4.13 -4.85
N ASP A 422 -34.73 -3.15 -5.05
CA ASP A 422 -36.18 -3.37 -5.19
C ASP A 422 -36.57 -3.96 -6.56
N ALA A 423 -35.63 -4.06 -7.50
CA ALA A 423 -35.88 -4.62 -8.84
C ALA A 423 -35.96 -6.15 -8.82
N GLU A 424 -35.28 -6.79 -7.87
CA GLU A 424 -35.38 -8.23 -7.64
C GLU A 424 -36.37 -8.49 -6.49
N GLY A 425 -37.38 -9.32 -6.76
CA GLY A 425 -38.39 -9.68 -5.76
C GLY A 425 -37.80 -10.30 -4.50
N LEU A 426 -38.61 -10.39 -3.44
CA LEU A 426 -38.19 -11.01 -2.18
C LEU A 426 -37.74 -12.47 -2.44
N PRO A 427 -36.59 -12.90 -1.91
CA PRO A 427 -36.18 -14.30 -1.98
C PRO A 427 -37.24 -15.19 -1.32
N PRO A 428 -37.44 -16.43 -1.79
CA PRO A 428 -38.39 -17.35 -1.20
C PRO A 428 -38.11 -17.54 0.31
N PRO A 429 -39.14 -17.64 1.17
CA PRO A 429 -38.95 -17.90 2.58
C PRO A 429 -38.10 -19.16 2.82
N GLY A 430 -37.04 -19.03 3.61
CA GLY A 430 -36.14 -20.15 3.92
C GLY A 430 -35.10 -20.48 2.84
N ALA A 431 -35.08 -19.78 1.70
CA ALA A 431 -34.07 -20.00 0.66
C ALA A 431 -32.65 -19.57 1.09
N ARG A 432 -32.52 -18.68 2.09
CA ARG A 432 -31.23 -18.16 2.55
C ARG A 432 -31.15 -18.14 4.07
N MET A 433 -29.99 -18.54 4.58
CA MET A 433 -29.67 -18.50 6.01
C MET A 433 -29.07 -17.14 6.40
N PRO A 434 -29.33 -16.65 7.63
CA PRO A 434 -28.68 -15.45 8.13
C PRO A 434 -27.17 -15.67 8.31
N TYR A 435 -26.37 -14.64 8.01
CA TYR A 435 -24.93 -14.69 8.20
C TYR A 435 -24.52 -14.72 9.67
N ARG A 436 -23.52 -15.54 9.97
CA ARG A 436 -22.66 -15.38 11.15
C ARG A 436 -21.52 -14.42 10.79
N ILE A 437 -21.35 -13.37 11.58
CA ILE A 437 -20.39 -12.30 11.31
C ILE A 437 -19.30 -12.34 12.36
N GLU A 438 -18.04 -12.40 11.92
CA GLU A 438 -16.87 -12.31 12.77
C GLU A 438 -16.04 -11.08 12.40
N VAL A 439 -15.44 -10.42 13.40
CA VAL A 439 -14.39 -9.42 13.18
C VAL A 439 -13.06 -9.93 13.70
N VAL A 440 -12.02 -9.85 12.89
CA VAL A 440 -10.65 -10.14 13.28
C VAL A 440 -9.83 -8.86 13.10
N GLY A 441 -9.45 -8.28 14.22
CA GLY A 441 -8.59 -7.11 14.28
C GLY A 441 -7.12 -7.49 14.39
N VAL A 442 -6.27 -6.70 13.76
CA VAL A 442 -4.81 -6.75 13.94
C VAL A 442 -4.29 -5.37 14.31
N VAL A 443 -3.61 -5.30 15.45
CA VAL A 443 -2.96 -4.10 15.96
C VAL A 443 -1.46 -4.35 16.05
N CYS A 444 -0.68 -3.30 15.81
CA CYS A 444 0.75 -3.31 16.10
C CYS A 444 1.19 -1.89 16.43
N ASP A 445 2.43 -1.74 16.84
CA ASP A 445 3.07 -0.45 16.93
C ASP A 445 3.12 0.19 15.54
N ALA A 446 2.69 1.44 15.48
CA ALA A 446 2.52 2.17 14.23
C ALA A 446 3.85 2.36 13.51
N TYR A 447 4.96 2.48 14.25
CA TYR A 447 6.31 2.54 13.67
C TYR A 447 6.63 1.29 12.84
N LEU A 448 6.35 0.09 13.38
CA LEU A 448 6.59 -1.16 12.66
C LEU A 448 5.76 -1.22 11.38
N ALA A 449 4.51 -0.78 11.46
CA ALA A 449 3.65 -0.71 10.29
C ALA A 449 4.23 0.23 9.22
N VAL A 450 4.73 1.41 9.61
CA VAL A 450 5.37 2.35 8.68
C VAL A 450 6.62 1.75 8.04
N ALA A 451 7.52 1.17 8.83
CA ALA A 451 8.72 0.50 8.31
C ALA A 451 8.37 -0.64 7.34
N ARG A 452 7.40 -1.49 7.69
CA ARG A 452 6.86 -2.55 6.82
C ARG A 452 6.25 -1.96 5.54
N GLY A 453 5.52 -0.85 5.65
CA GLY A 453 4.90 -0.14 4.54
C GLY A 453 5.92 0.42 3.54
N ILE A 454 6.99 1.04 4.04
CA ILE A 454 8.09 1.57 3.23
C ILE A 454 8.87 0.43 2.57
N ARG A 455 9.24 -0.62 3.32
CA ARG A 455 9.91 -1.81 2.75
C ARG A 455 9.06 -2.47 1.67
N ARG A 456 7.75 -2.64 1.91
CA ARG A 456 6.81 -3.15 0.89
C ARG A 456 6.78 -2.27 -0.35
N ALA A 457 6.83 -0.95 -0.20
CA ALA A 457 6.88 -0.04 -1.35
C ALA A 457 8.14 -0.23 -2.20
N ILE A 458 9.28 -0.55 -1.57
CA ILE A 458 10.53 -0.88 -2.27
C ILE A 458 10.39 -2.21 -3.02
N ILE A 459 9.92 -3.26 -2.35
CA ILE A 459 9.82 -4.63 -2.90
C ILE A 459 8.75 -4.70 -4.00
N THR A 460 7.51 -4.34 -3.66
CA THR A 460 6.34 -4.57 -4.52
C THR A 460 5.98 -3.36 -5.37
N ARG A 461 6.73 -2.26 -5.27
CA ARG A 461 6.43 -0.98 -5.94
C ARG A 461 5.05 -0.42 -5.58
N ARG A 462 4.57 -0.66 -4.35
CA ARG A 462 3.30 -0.11 -3.83
C ARG A 462 3.54 0.82 -2.65
N ALA A 463 3.54 2.12 -2.92
CA ALA A 463 3.68 3.13 -1.89
C ALA A 463 2.34 3.56 -1.30
N VAL A 464 2.35 3.82 0.00
CA VAL A 464 1.25 4.42 0.76
C VAL A 464 1.81 5.62 1.49
N ARG A 465 1.04 6.72 1.60
CA ARG A 465 1.47 7.85 2.43
C ARG A 465 1.50 7.44 3.89
N VAL A 466 2.58 7.78 4.59
CA VAL A 466 2.73 7.52 6.03
C VAL A 466 1.55 8.08 6.81
N ARG A 467 1.14 9.32 6.56
CA ARG A 467 -0.04 9.92 7.20
C ARG A 467 -1.31 9.08 7.01
N SER A 468 -1.60 8.63 5.78
CA SER A 468 -2.77 7.79 5.50
C SER A 468 -2.68 6.43 6.23
N GLN A 469 -1.46 5.90 6.36
CA GLN A 469 -1.19 4.69 7.13
C GLN A 469 -1.46 4.89 8.62
N LEU A 470 -0.87 5.90 9.26
CA LEU A 470 -1.12 6.23 10.67
C LEU A 470 -2.60 6.51 10.93
N GLN A 471 -3.27 7.24 10.04
CA GLN A 471 -4.70 7.50 10.13
C GLN A 471 -5.54 6.21 10.09
N SER A 472 -5.16 5.23 9.24
CA SER A 472 -5.86 3.94 9.18
C SER A 472 -5.76 3.15 10.48
N HIS A 473 -4.58 3.15 11.12
CA HIS A 473 -4.35 2.53 12.43
C HIS A 473 -5.20 3.19 13.50
N LYS A 474 -5.11 4.53 13.58
CA LYS A 474 -5.82 5.33 14.57
C LYS A 474 -7.33 5.11 14.54
N ARG A 475 -7.92 5.20 13.35
CA ARG A 475 -9.38 5.06 13.19
C ARG A 475 -9.85 3.64 13.44
N PHE A 476 -9.12 2.63 12.95
CA PHE A 476 -9.44 1.24 13.24
C PHE A 476 -9.42 0.97 14.76
N ALA A 477 -8.36 1.39 15.43
CA ALA A 477 -8.23 1.19 16.87
C ALA A 477 -9.34 1.88 17.67
N ALA A 478 -9.72 3.10 17.28
CA ALA A 478 -10.82 3.83 17.90
C ALA A 478 -12.19 3.12 17.71
N ALA A 479 -12.40 2.43 16.60
CA ALA A 479 -13.69 1.83 16.26
C ALA A 479 -13.84 0.34 16.67
N PHE A 480 -12.74 -0.37 16.93
CA PHE A 480 -12.75 -1.82 17.17
C PHE A 480 -13.73 -2.26 18.27
N HIS A 481 -13.79 -1.55 19.40
CA HIS A 481 -14.74 -1.87 20.46
C HIS A 481 -16.20 -1.80 19.99
N ARG A 482 -16.54 -0.83 19.14
CA ARG A 482 -17.90 -0.74 18.59
C ARG A 482 -18.17 -1.91 17.64
N TYR A 483 -17.23 -2.23 16.75
CA TYR A 483 -17.37 -3.38 15.85
C TYR A 483 -17.59 -4.68 16.63
N SER A 484 -16.83 -4.90 17.71
CA SER A 484 -16.95 -6.10 18.55
C SER A 484 -18.35 -6.29 19.14
N ARG A 485 -19.12 -5.21 19.32
CA ARG A 485 -20.51 -5.26 19.83
C ARG A 485 -21.54 -5.56 18.74
N LEU A 486 -21.23 -5.30 17.47
CA LEU A 486 -22.17 -5.43 16.35
C LEU A 486 -22.13 -6.81 15.68
N VAL A 487 -21.10 -7.60 15.93
CA VAL A 487 -20.86 -8.90 15.27
C VAL A 487 -21.06 -10.07 16.24
N ASP A 488 -21.06 -11.31 15.74
CA ASP A 488 -21.21 -12.50 16.57
C ASP A 488 -19.89 -12.87 17.25
N GLY A 489 -18.79 -12.93 16.50
CA GLY A 489 -17.46 -13.24 17.03
C GLY A 489 -16.48 -12.08 16.86
N ALA A 490 -15.56 -11.91 17.81
CA ALA A 490 -14.50 -10.91 17.69
C ALA A 490 -13.17 -11.46 18.17
N ARG A 491 -12.08 -11.18 17.45
CA ARG A 491 -10.71 -11.49 17.86
C ARG A 491 -9.81 -10.29 17.59
N LEU A 492 -8.87 -10.00 18.47
CA LEU A 492 -7.86 -8.96 18.29
C LEU A 492 -6.48 -9.58 18.49
N TYR A 493 -5.61 -9.41 17.49
CA TYR A 493 -4.25 -9.91 17.50
C TYR A 493 -3.24 -8.76 17.55
N SER A 494 -2.16 -8.93 18.32
CA SER A 494 -0.99 -8.08 18.33
C SER A 494 0.13 -8.68 17.49
N THR A 495 0.78 -7.88 16.63
CA THR A 495 1.99 -8.29 15.86
C THR A 495 3.23 -7.51 16.28
N ASN A 496 3.31 -7.17 17.57
CA ASN A 496 4.45 -6.51 18.21
C ASN A 496 5.61 -7.46 18.54
N THR A 497 5.57 -8.69 18.04
CA THR A 497 6.64 -9.66 18.15
C THR A 497 7.10 -10.02 16.73
N MET A 498 8.35 -10.49 16.59
CA MET A 498 8.86 -11.00 15.31
C MET A 498 8.36 -12.42 14.99
N GLY A 499 7.55 -13.01 15.87
CA GLY A 499 7.01 -14.37 15.74
C GLY A 499 5.55 -14.39 15.30
N SER A 500 4.81 -15.39 15.79
CA SER A 500 3.37 -15.52 15.55
C SER A 500 2.59 -14.39 16.21
N ALA A 501 1.43 -14.07 15.63
CA ALA A 501 0.56 -13.06 16.19
C ALA A 501 0.00 -13.51 17.55
N GLN A 502 -0.04 -12.59 18.52
CA GLN A 502 -0.55 -12.87 19.86
C GLN A 502 -2.02 -12.48 19.95
N LEU A 503 -2.91 -13.40 20.36
CA LEU A 503 -4.31 -13.08 20.64
C LEU A 503 -4.40 -12.28 21.96
N ILE A 504 -4.95 -11.06 21.90
CA ILE A 504 -5.04 -10.14 23.04
C ILE A 504 -6.48 -9.76 23.41
N ALA A 505 -7.46 -10.07 22.55
CA ALA A 505 -8.86 -10.00 22.92
C ALA A 505 -9.69 -11.01 22.12
N TRP A 506 -10.72 -11.59 22.72
CA TRP A 506 -11.63 -12.50 22.03
C TRP A 506 -13.06 -12.49 22.57
N LYS A 507 -14.00 -12.83 21.69
CA LYS A 507 -15.43 -13.02 21.96
C LYS A 507 -15.90 -14.20 21.11
N ASP A 508 -16.41 -15.23 21.77
CA ASP A 508 -16.71 -16.54 21.18
C ASP A 508 -18.16 -16.71 20.71
N GLY A 509 -18.94 -15.62 20.61
CA GLY A 509 -20.33 -15.65 20.15
C GLY A 509 -21.34 -16.21 21.15
N MET A 510 -20.87 -16.88 22.22
CA MET A 510 -21.71 -17.28 23.35
C MET A 510 -21.76 -16.19 24.42
N SER A 511 -20.63 -15.50 24.62
CA SER A 511 -20.51 -14.38 25.54
C SER A 511 -20.71 -13.03 24.82
N ASN A 512 -21.49 -12.13 25.44
CA ASN A 512 -21.66 -10.76 24.93
C ASN A 512 -20.50 -9.83 25.29
N SER A 513 -19.59 -10.27 26.18
CA SER A 513 -18.44 -9.49 26.64
C SER A 513 -17.15 -9.89 25.93
N LEU A 514 -16.37 -8.91 25.51
CA LEU A 514 -15.02 -9.11 24.99
C LEU A 514 -14.07 -9.44 26.15
N LEU A 515 -13.49 -10.64 26.14
CA LEU A 515 -12.41 -11.02 27.05
C LEU A 515 -11.10 -10.43 26.53
N VAL A 516 -10.29 -9.85 27.41
CA VAL A 516 -9.08 -9.09 27.06
C VAL A 516 -7.90 -9.53 27.90
N GLU A 517 -6.71 -9.54 27.29
CA GLU A 517 -5.43 -9.66 28.01
C GLU A 517 -5.08 -8.30 28.61
N PRO A 518 -5.18 -8.11 29.95
CA PRO A 518 -5.08 -6.79 30.57
C PRO A 518 -3.74 -6.09 30.33
N ARG A 519 -2.66 -6.85 30.12
CA ARG A 519 -1.32 -6.28 29.93
C ARG A 519 -1.08 -5.74 28.51
N GLU A 520 -1.87 -6.18 27.54
CA GLU A 520 -1.66 -5.85 26.13
C GLU A 520 -2.77 -4.96 25.55
N ILE A 521 -3.99 -5.01 26.10
CA ILE A 521 -5.15 -4.32 25.52
C ILE A 521 -5.00 -2.79 25.44
N ASP A 522 -4.22 -2.19 26.34
CA ASP A 522 -3.91 -0.75 26.36
C ASP A 522 -3.26 -0.27 25.05
N CYS A 523 -2.68 -1.19 24.27
CA CYS A 523 -2.13 -0.86 22.96
C CYS A 523 -3.18 -0.28 22.01
N LEU A 524 -4.43 -0.75 22.11
CA LEU A 524 -5.53 -0.28 21.28
C LEU A 524 -5.87 1.18 21.61
N GLU A 525 -5.90 1.53 22.90
CA GLU A 525 -6.15 2.91 23.36
C GLU A 525 -5.02 3.84 22.90
N LYS A 526 -3.75 3.43 23.06
CA LYS A 526 -2.60 4.23 22.60
C LYS A 526 -2.62 4.45 21.09
N VAL A 527 -2.87 3.41 20.30
CA VAL A 527 -2.97 3.51 18.84
C VAL A 527 -4.14 4.40 18.41
N SER A 528 -5.25 4.43 19.15
CA SER A 528 -6.38 5.33 18.87
C SER A 528 -6.04 6.83 19.02
N ARG A 529 -4.92 7.15 19.70
CA ARG A 529 -4.45 8.51 19.98
C ARG A 529 -3.22 8.93 19.18
N LEU A 530 -2.85 8.18 18.14
CA LEU A 530 -1.70 8.47 17.30
C LEU A 530 -1.69 9.91 16.75
N ASN A 531 -0.49 10.49 16.72
CA ASN A 531 -0.18 11.66 15.94
C ASN A 531 -0.05 11.27 14.45
N GLU A 532 -1.05 11.60 13.64
CA GLU A 532 -1.07 11.28 12.20
C GLU A 532 -0.05 12.08 11.38
N ASP A 533 0.44 13.20 11.93
CA ASP A 533 1.43 14.08 11.31
C ASP A 533 2.85 13.82 11.86
N ALA A 534 3.07 12.69 12.55
CA ALA A 534 4.38 12.27 13.04
C ALA A 534 5.41 12.18 11.91
N THR A 535 6.65 12.59 12.20
CA THR A 535 7.78 12.50 11.25
C THR A 535 8.80 11.43 11.64
N SER A 536 8.66 10.86 12.84
CA SER A 536 9.52 9.81 13.38
C SER A 536 8.82 9.00 14.47
N VAL A 537 9.44 7.90 14.89
CA VAL A 537 9.00 7.04 16.00
C VAL A 537 8.75 7.81 17.30
N HIS A 538 9.55 8.84 17.59
CA HIS A 538 9.42 9.63 18.82
C HIS A 538 8.27 10.65 18.79
N ASP A 539 7.72 10.92 17.60
CA ASP A 539 6.60 11.85 17.42
C ASP A 539 5.24 11.13 17.42
N LEU A 540 5.23 9.79 17.51
CA LEU A 540 4.05 8.96 17.30
C LEU A 540 2.99 9.11 18.38
N TYR A 541 3.41 9.03 19.64
CA TYR A 541 2.53 9.01 20.80
C TYR A 541 2.65 10.34 21.57
N PRO A 542 1.53 10.92 22.05
CA PRO A 542 1.55 12.24 22.70
C PRO A 542 2.42 12.35 23.96
N ASP A 543 2.66 11.23 24.63
CA ASP A 543 3.50 11.08 25.83
C ASP A 543 4.99 10.85 25.50
N GLY A 544 5.35 10.78 24.22
CA GLY A 544 6.70 10.48 23.76
C GLY A 544 7.09 9.01 23.86
N ALA A 545 6.14 8.11 24.15
CA ALA A 545 6.38 6.68 24.12
C ALA A 545 6.82 6.22 22.72
N THR A 546 7.59 5.13 22.64
CA THR A 546 8.03 4.50 21.39
C THR A 546 7.29 3.19 21.09
N THR A 547 6.28 2.83 21.90
CA THR A 547 5.51 1.60 21.74
C THR A 547 4.07 1.75 22.25
N CYS A 548 3.17 0.92 21.70
CA CYS A 548 1.82 0.76 22.22
C CYS A 548 1.66 -0.41 23.21
N GLY A 549 2.54 -1.41 23.21
CA GLY A 549 2.40 -2.62 24.03
C GLY A 549 3.26 -2.63 25.30
N SER A 550 3.30 -3.79 25.96
CA SER A 550 4.17 -4.03 27.13
C SER A 550 5.66 -4.05 26.76
N ARG A 551 5.98 -4.31 25.49
CA ARG A 551 7.33 -4.37 24.92
C ARG A 551 7.51 -3.31 23.85
N SER A 552 8.70 -2.74 23.77
CA SER A 552 9.07 -1.80 22.72
C SER A 552 10.08 -2.46 21.81
N ILE A 553 9.70 -2.80 20.57
CA ILE A 553 10.66 -3.33 19.59
C ILE A 553 11.80 -2.32 19.37
N TRP A 554 11.52 -1.02 19.46
CA TRP A 554 12.55 0.01 19.40
C TRP A 554 13.61 -0.19 20.49
N GLU A 555 13.19 -0.28 21.76
CA GLU A 555 14.12 -0.43 22.88
C GLU A 555 14.77 -1.82 22.93
N ASP A 556 13.97 -2.87 22.67
CA ASP A 556 14.39 -4.27 22.81
C ASP A 556 15.34 -4.72 21.69
N MET A 557 15.28 -4.08 20.51
CA MET A 557 16.07 -4.49 19.35
C MET A 557 17.02 -3.42 18.82
N ILE A 558 16.57 -2.17 18.72
CA ILE A 558 17.33 -1.11 18.03
C ILE A 558 18.27 -0.39 19.00
N ALA A 559 17.72 0.06 20.13
CA ALA A 559 18.46 0.76 21.19
C ALA A 559 19.06 -0.19 22.24
N ALA A 560 18.92 -1.51 22.04
CA ALA A 560 19.40 -2.52 22.99
C ALA A 560 20.93 -2.49 23.14
N PRO A 561 21.47 -2.35 24.37
CA PRO A 561 22.92 -2.32 24.59
C PRO A 561 23.63 -3.59 24.11
N ALA A 562 22.96 -4.74 24.17
CA ALA A 562 23.50 -6.03 23.72
C ALA A 562 23.81 -6.06 22.21
N ARG A 563 23.14 -5.22 21.40
CA ARG A 563 23.35 -5.14 19.95
C ARG A 563 24.78 -4.77 19.59
N ALA A 564 25.45 -3.94 20.41
CA ALA A 564 26.81 -3.48 20.15
C ALA A 564 27.85 -4.62 20.15
N ALA A 565 27.64 -5.69 20.92
CA ALA A 565 28.52 -6.86 20.89
C ALA A 565 28.41 -7.60 19.55
N THR A 566 27.19 -7.86 19.09
CA THR A 566 26.92 -8.50 17.80
C THR A 566 27.44 -7.66 16.62
N GLN A 567 27.28 -6.34 16.66
CA GLN A 567 27.79 -5.44 15.61
C GLN A 567 29.32 -5.49 15.50
N ARG A 568 30.04 -5.58 16.62
CA ARG A 568 31.51 -5.71 16.59
C ARG A 568 31.96 -7.04 15.97
N GLU A 569 31.32 -8.14 16.36
CA GLU A 569 31.58 -9.46 15.79
C GLU A 569 31.31 -9.48 14.27
N LEU A 570 30.17 -8.94 13.84
CA LEU A 570 29.83 -8.83 12.43
C LEU A 570 30.81 -7.93 11.67
N ARG A 571 31.26 -6.83 12.26
CA ARG A 571 32.25 -5.93 11.65
C ARG A 571 33.56 -6.66 11.36
N GLU A 572 34.06 -7.42 12.33
CA GLU A 572 35.30 -8.19 12.18
C GLU A 572 35.16 -9.26 11.08
N ALA A 573 34.03 -9.98 11.08
CA ALA A 573 33.73 -10.99 10.07
C ALA A 573 33.60 -10.39 8.65
N VAL A 574 32.91 -9.25 8.52
CA VAL A 574 32.76 -8.54 7.24
C VAL A 574 34.13 -8.08 6.74
N ARG A 575 34.98 -7.51 7.61
CA ARG A 575 36.32 -7.08 7.21
C ARG A 575 37.15 -8.26 6.66
N ALA A 576 37.12 -9.40 7.35
CA ALA A 576 37.81 -10.61 6.89
C ALA A 576 37.27 -11.10 5.52
N ALA A 577 35.96 -11.06 5.31
CA ALA A 577 35.33 -11.47 4.05
C ALA A 577 35.65 -10.50 2.89
N GLU A 578 35.64 -9.19 3.14
CA GLU A 578 36.00 -8.16 2.14
C GLU A 578 37.47 -8.31 1.70
N GLU A 579 38.38 -8.54 2.66
CA GLU A 579 39.81 -8.79 2.38
C GLU A 579 40.02 -10.05 1.54
N ALA A 580 39.33 -11.15 1.88
CA ALA A 580 39.39 -12.39 1.11
C ALA A 580 38.91 -12.20 -0.34
N THR A 581 37.83 -11.42 -0.53
CA THR A 581 37.26 -11.14 -1.85
C THR A 581 38.18 -10.24 -2.70
N ASN A 582 38.85 -9.26 -2.07
CA ASN A 582 39.83 -8.41 -2.73
C ASN A 582 41.11 -9.17 -3.12
N GLY A 583 41.54 -10.12 -2.29
CA GLY A 583 42.66 -11.03 -2.59
C GLY A 583 42.38 -11.92 -3.81
N GLU A 584 41.16 -12.45 -3.92
CA GLU A 584 40.78 -13.33 -5.03
C GLU A 584 40.67 -12.56 -6.37
N HIS A 585 40.18 -11.32 -6.35
CA HIS A 585 40.14 -10.44 -7.52
C HIS A 585 41.53 -10.00 -7.99
N THR A 586 42.44 -9.69 -7.05
CA THR A 586 43.82 -9.31 -7.39
C THR A 586 44.62 -10.49 -7.96
N HIS A 587 44.45 -11.70 -7.43
CA HIS A 587 45.04 -12.92 -8.00
C HIS A 587 44.49 -13.26 -9.39
N LYS A 588 43.16 -13.16 -9.62
CA LYS A 588 42.57 -13.37 -10.96
C LYS A 588 43.03 -12.32 -11.98
N ALA A 589 43.11 -11.05 -11.58
CA ALA A 589 43.58 -9.98 -12.45
C ALA A 589 45.07 -10.11 -12.81
N ALA A 590 45.90 -10.57 -11.86
CA ALA A 590 47.31 -10.86 -12.10
C ALA A 590 47.51 -12.08 -13.03
N GLY A 591 46.70 -13.13 -12.88
CA GLY A 591 46.68 -14.29 -13.76
C GLY A 591 46.33 -13.93 -15.20
N ALA A 592 45.23 -13.19 -15.41
CA ALA A 592 44.82 -12.72 -16.73
C ALA A 592 45.86 -11.79 -17.39
N LYS A 593 46.59 -11.00 -16.60
CA LYS A 593 47.69 -10.17 -17.09
C LYS A 593 48.92 -11.00 -17.49
N CYS A 594 49.22 -12.08 -16.78
CA CYS A 594 50.28 -13.03 -17.17
C CYS A 594 49.92 -13.75 -18.48
N GLU A 595 48.69 -14.25 -18.61
CA GLU A 595 48.22 -14.92 -19.84
C GLU A 595 48.28 -13.99 -21.06
N LEU A 596 47.90 -12.71 -20.89
CA LEU A 596 48.02 -11.71 -21.95
C LEU A 596 49.48 -11.45 -22.34
N LEU A 597 50.40 -11.39 -21.37
CA LEU A 597 51.83 -11.18 -21.63
C LEU A 597 52.47 -12.40 -22.31
N GLU A 598 52.04 -13.61 -21.95
CA GLU A 598 52.48 -14.85 -22.60
C GLU A 598 51.96 -14.94 -24.04
N ALA A 599 50.71 -14.55 -24.28
CA ALA A 599 50.13 -14.50 -25.62
C ALA A 599 50.84 -13.47 -26.53
N VAL A 600 51.21 -12.29 -25.98
CA VAL A 600 51.99 -11.28 -26.71
C VAL A 600 53.38 -11.82 -27.05
N ARG A 601 54.07 -12.49 -26.11
CA ARG A 601 55.40 -13.07 -26.35
C ARG A 601 55.35 -14.18 -27.40
N ALA A 602 54.33 -15.03 -27.38
CA ALA A 602 54.13 -16.07 -28.39
C ALA A 602 53.85 -15.49 -29.79
N ALA A 603 53.14 -14.36 -29.87
CA ALA A 603 52.91 -13.66 -31.12
C ALA A 603 54.19 -12.99 -31.67
N GLU A 604 55.04 -12.44 -30.80
CA GLU A 604 56.34 -11.88 -31.17
C GLU A 604 57.30 -12.97 -31.68
N GLU A 605 57.34 -14.14 -31.03
CA GLU A 605 58.13 -15.29 -31.47
C GLU A 605 57.64 -15.86 -32.81
N ALA A 606 56.32 -15.94 -33.02
CA ALA A 606 55.73 -16.35 -34.29
C ALA A 606 56.03 -15.36 -35.44
N ALA A 607 56.04 -14.06 -35.16
CA ALA A 607 56.40 -13.02 -36.12
C ALA A 607 57.90 -13.05 -36.48
N ALA A 608 58.77 -13.38 -35.51
CA ALA A 608 60.20 -13.57 -35.76
C ALA A 608 60.48 -14.81 -36.63
N ALA A 609 59.72 -15.89 -36.45
CA ALA A 609 59.85 -17.11 -37.27
C ALA A 609 59.36 -16.90 -38.72
N ALA A 610 58.34 -16.07 -38.93
CA ALA A 610 57.80 -15.79 -40.27
C ALA A 610 58.73 -14.93 -41.14
N ASN A 611 59.58 -14.08 -40.54
CA ASN A 611 60.54 -13.24 -41.28
C ASN A 611 61.86 -13.96 -41.62
N GLY A 612 62.05 -15.20 -41.17
CA GLY A 612 63.26 -15.99 -41.46
C GLY A 612 63.18 -16.88 -42.71
N ALA A 613 62.03 -16.94 -43.39
CA ALA A 613 61.78 -17.86 -44.49
C ALA A 613 61.32 -17.12 -45.77
N ALA A 614 62.22 -16.30 -46.33
CA ALA A 614 62.06 -15.78 -47.68
C ALA A 614 63.44 -15.56 -48.30
N ASP A 615 64.05 -16.65 -48.78
CA ASP A 615 65.03 -16.54 -49.84
C ASP A 615 64.92 -17.76 -50.77
N GLU A 616 64.96 -17.48 -52.08
CA GLU A 616 65.16 -18.35 -53.24
C GLU A 616 63.96 -19.03 -53.97
N PRO A 617 64.05 -19.19 -55.31
CA PRO A 617 63.00 -18.76 -56.24
C PRO A 617 62.38 -19.87 -57.13
N GLU A 618 61.26 -19.52 -57.77
CA GLU A 618 60.49 -20.33 -58.73
C GLU A 618 61.21 -20.58 -60.07
N THR A 619 60.95 -21.75 -60.67
CA THR A 619 60.69 -21.93 -62.13
C THR A 619 60.05 -23.32 -62.42
N PRO A 620 59.40 -23.52 -63.59
CA PRO A 620 58.10 -24.21 -63.68
C PRO A 620 58.07 -25.45 -64.60
N ALA A 621 56.92 -26.16 -64.63
CA ALA A 621 56.13 -26.56 -65.82
C ALA A 621 55.54 -28.00 -65.82
N ALA A 622 54.32 -28.05 -66.37
CA ALA A 622 53.76 -29.05 -67.30
C ALA A 622 53.09 -30.36 -66.80
N ASN A 623 51.78 -30.39 -67.09
CA ASN A 623 51.05 -31.35 -67.94
C ASN A 623 50.36 -32.62 -67.39
N THR A 624 49.11 -32.72 -67.86
CA THR A 624 48.33 -33.89 -68.36
C THR A 624 47.63 -34.86 -67.40
N ALA A 625 46.31 -34.65 -67.29
CA ALA A 625 45.22 -35.54 -67.73
C ALA A 625 45.37 -37.07 -67.67
N ALA A 626 44.42 -37.74 -67.00
CA ALA A 626 43.62 -38.85 -67.55
C ALA A 626 42.43 -39.21 -66.63
N SER A 627 41.33 -39.60 -67.27
CA SER A 627 40.04 -40.01 -66.74
C SER A 627 40.02 -41.38 -66.05
N SER A 628 39.19 -41.56 -65.03
CA SER A 628 38.05 -42.50 -64.97
C SER A 628 37.21 -42.24 -63.73
#